data_AF-A0A7C7RRR2-F1
#
_entry.id   AF-A0A7C7RRR2-F1
#
_cell.length_a   1.000
_cell.length_b   1.000
_cell.length_c   1.000
_cell.angle_alpha   90.00
_cell.angle_beta   90.00
_cell.angle_gamma   90.00
#
_symmetry.space_group_name_H-M   'P 1'
#
loop_
_entity.id
_entity.type
_entity.pdbx_description
1 polymer ?
#
loop_
_entity_poly.entity_id
_entity_poly.type
_entity_poly.pdbx_seq_one_letter_code
_entity_poly.pdbx_strand_id
1 'polypeptide(L)'
;MSVSINRKTMKIVDKLLSEPEYYRIDVKQLPCGATVIDTGLKVEGGLETGLLLTEIAMGGLGKAALSQKDYGGITLPTIFVSTDYPAISLLGSQLAGWGVKAEGFFCMASGPARALAL
;
A
#
# COMPACT_ATOMS: atom_id res chain seq x y z
N MET A 1 -7.05 -24.00 -2.31
CA MET A 1 -5.71 -23.43 -2.04
C MET A 1 -5.88 -22.15 -1.24
N SER A 2 -5.10 -21.93 -0.18
CA SER A 2 -5.12 -20.65 0.57
C SER A 2 -4.19 -19.63 -0.09
N VAL A 3 -4.67 -18.41 -0.27
CA VAL A 3 -3.89 -17.31 -0.83
C VAL A 3 -3.16 -16.57 0.28
N SER A 4 -1.84 -16.41 0.16
CA SER A 4 -1.06 -15.58 1.09
C SER A 4 -0.95 -14.16 0.56
N ILE A 5 -1.67 -13.23 1.18
CA ILE A 5 -1.62 -11.81 0.82
C ILE A 5 -0.26 -11.18 1.09
N ASN A 6 0.44 -11.57 2.16
CA ASN A 6 1.80 -11.09 2.43
C ASN A 6 2.77 -11.46 1.30
N ARG A 7 2.77 -12.72 0.84
CA ARG A 7 3.63 -13.15 -0.28
C ARG A 7 3.24 -12.50 -1.61
N LYS A 8 1.96 -12.23 -1.85
CA LYS A 8 1.51 -11.51 -3.05
C LYS A 8 1.96 -10.05 -3.03
N THR A 9 1.76 -9.37 -1.90
CA THR A 9 2.20 -7.99 -1.68
C THR A 9 3.71 -7.84 -1.83
N MET A 10 4.52 -8.80 -1.36
CA MET A 10 5.97 -8.72 -1.49
C MET A 10 6.45 -8.52 -2.93
N LYS A 11 5.77 -9.12 -3.93
CA LYS A 11 6.12 -8.89 -5.34
C LYS A 11 5.97 -7.43 -5.78
N ILE A 12 5.04 -6.70 -5.16
CA ILE A 12 4.79 -5.28 -5.42
C ILE A 12 5.81 -4.43 -4.68
N VAL A 13 6.16 -4.83 -3.46
CA VAL A 13 7.25 -4.21 -2.68
C VAL A 13 8.58 -4.37 -3.40
N ASP A 14 8.91 -5.55 -3.92
CA ASP A 14 10.12 -5.80 -4.70
C ASP A 14 10.20 -4.91 -5.94
N LYS A 15 9.07 -4.66 -6.60
CA LYS A 15 8.97 -3.71 -7.72
C LYS A 15 9.23 -2.26 -7.28
N LEU A 16 8.71 -1.83 -6.12
CA LEU A 16 9.02 -0.50 -5.58
C LEU A 16 10.52 -0.37 -5.29
N LEU A 17 11.11 -1.41 -4.70
CA LEU A 17 12.51 -1.43 -4.29
C LEU A 17 13.48 -1.54 -5.47
N SER A 18 13.04 -2.00 -6.64
CA SER A 18 13.94 -2.15 -7.80
C SER A 18 14.34 -0.82 -8.43
N GLU A 19 13.51 0.23 -8.31
CA GLU A 19 13.76 1.54 -8.92
C GLU A 19 13.37 2.71 -7.99
N PRO A 20 14.02 2.89 -6.82
CA PRO A 20 13.61 3.89 -5.81
C PRO A 20 13.53 5.32 -6.34
N GLU A 21 14.45 5.70 -7.23
CA GLU A 21 14.51 7.02 -7.87
C GLU A 21 13.30 7.27 -8.78
N TYR A 22 12.92 6.27 -9.58
CA TYR A 22 11.73 6.35 -10.45
C TYR A 22 10.45 6.52 -9.63
N TYR A 23 10.32 5.75 -8.54
CA TYR A 23 9.18 5.85 -7.62
C TYR A 23 9.28 7.05 -6.66
N ARG A 24 10.38 7.82 -6.69
CA ARG A 24 10.64 8.96 -5.79
C ARG A 24 10.43 8.60 -4.32
N ILE A 25 10.97 7.45 -3.93
CA ILE A 25 10.93 6.90 -2.56
C ILE A 25 12.32 6.91 -1.92
N ASP A 26 12.36 6.92 -0.59
CA ASP A 26 13.59 6.67 0.18
C ASP A 26 13.48 5.32 0.91
N VAL A 27 14.57 4.57 0.95
CA VAL A 27 14.61 3.21 1.52
C VAL A 27 15.69 3.15 2.57
N LYS A 28 15.31 2.78 3.79
CA LYS A 28 16.22 2.66 4.92
C LYS A 28 16.07 1.32 5.60
N GLN A 29 17.19 0.61 5.78
CA GLN A 29 17.24 -0.55 6.66
C GLN A 29 17.57 -0.11 8.09
N LEU A 30 16.79 -0.59 9.05
CA LEU A 30 16.97 -0.34 10.48
C LEU A 30 17.92 -1.38 11.11
N PRO A 31 18.55 -1.08 12.26
CA PRO A 31 19.43 -2.03 12.95
C PRO A 31 18.77 -3.36 13.33
N CYS A 32 17.44 -3.38 13.51
CA CYS A 32 16.67 -4.60 13.78
C CYS A 32 16.38 -5.44 12.51
N GLY A 33 16.88 -5.04 11.35
CA GLY A 33 16.70 -5.71 10.06
C GLY A 33 15.44 -5.30 9.29
N ALA A 34 14.53 -4.53 9.91
CA ALA A 34 13.34 -4.02 9.23
C ALA A 34 13.70 -2.99 8.14
N THR A 35 13.00 -3.06 7.01
CA THR A 35 13.09 -2.06 5.93
C THR A 35 11.95 -1.06 6.06
N VAL A 36 12.30 0.22 6.14
CA VAL A 36 11.35 1.35 6.09
C VAL A 36 11.44 1.96 4.71
N ILE A 37 10.29 2.12 4.08
CA ILE A 37 10.15 2.77 2.77
C ILE A 37 9.35 4.05 2.99
N ASP A 38 10.02 5.20 2.89
CA ASP A 38 9.35 6.49 2.89
C ASP A 38 8.79 6.76 1.49
N THR A 39 7.48 6.98 1.42
CA THR A 39 6.76 7.21 0.17
C THR A 39 6.06 8.57 0.12
N GLY A 40 6.35 9.48 1.07
CA GLY A 40 5.68 10.78 1.10
C GLY A 40 5.90 11.66 2.34
N LEU A 41 6.75 11.27 3.29
CA LEU A 41 7.06 12.08 4.48
C LEU A 41 8.19 13.08 4.21
N LYS A 42 9.34 12.59 3.73
CA LYS A 42 10.51 13.43 3.35
C LYS A 42 10.78 13.44 1.85
N VAL A 43 10.16 12.52 1.13
CA VAL A 43 10.24 12.38 -0.32
C VAL A 43 8.92 12.76 -0.95
N GLU A 44 8.95 13.06 -2.24
CA GLU A 44 7.78 13.53 -2.97
C GLU A 44 6.80 12.40 -3.31
N GLY A 45 7.28 11.17 -3.50
CA GLY A 45 6.49 10.08 -4.04
C GLY A 45 5.94 10.37 -5.44
N GLY A 46 4.79 9.78 -5.78
CA GLY A 46 4.18 9.97 -7.09
C GLY A 46 2.93 9.14 -7.30
N LEU A 47 2.29 9.33 -8.46
CA LEU A 47 1.07 8.62 -8.82
C LEU A 47 1.29 7.11 -8.91
N GLU A 48 2.34 6.67 -9.61
CA GLU A 48 2.69 5.24 -9.70
C GLU A 48 2.96 4.63 -8.31
N THR A 49 3.69 5.33 -7.46
CA THR A 49 3.94 4.92 -6.07
C THR A 49 2.63 4.79 -5.29
N GLY A 50 1.72 5.77 -5.42
CA GLY A 50 0.40 5.72 -4.80
C GLY A 50 -0.48 4.56 -5.29
N LEU A 51 -0.44 4.24 -6.59
CA LEU A 51 -1.14 3.08 -7.14
C LEU A 51 -0.59 1.77 -6.57
N LEU A 52 0.74 1.61 -6.52
CA LEU A 52 1.39 0.44 -5.92
C LEU A 52 1.10 0.32 -4.43
N LEU A 53 1.11 1.43 -3.67
CA LEU A 53 0.71 1.45 -2.27
C LEU A 53 -0.74 1.03 -2.06
N THR A 54 -1.63 1.42 -2.96
CA THR A 54 -3.03 0.99 -2.94
C THR A 54 -3.13 -0.53 -3.14
N GLU A 55 -2.42 -1.10 -4.12
CA GLU A 55 -2.38 -2.55 -4.33
C GLU A 55 -1.73 -3.30 -3.16
N ILE A 56 -0.69 -2.72 -2.52
CA ILE A 56 -0.05 -3.22 -1.30
C ILE A 56 -1.06 -3.28 -0.16
N ALA A 57 -1.79 -2.19 0.07
CA ALA A 57 -2.82 -2.12 1.11
C ALA A 57 -3.91 -3.16 0.87
N MET A 58 -4.29 -3.41 -0.39
CA MET A 58 -5.24 -4.45 -0.80
C MET A 58 -4.66 -5.88 -0.80
N GLY A 59 -3.44 -6.10 -0.27
CA GLY A 59 -2.88 -7.43 -0.10
C GLY A 59 -2.43 -8.09 -1.40
N GLY A 60 -2.15 -7.30 -2.45
CA GLY A 60 -1.81 -7.80 -3.78
C GLY A 60 -2.92 -8.58 -4.48
N LEU A 61 -4.15 -8.43 -3.99
CA LEU A 61 -5.39 -8.99 -4.55
C LEU A 61 -6.31 -7.94 -5.16
N GLY A 62 -5.91 -6.68 -5.08
CA GLY A 62 -6.56 -5.57 -5.77
C GLY A 62 -5.71 -5.05 -6.92
N LYS A 63 -6.37 -4.38 -7.86
CA LYS A 63 -5.76 -3.57 -8.90
C LYS A 63 -6.18 -2.12 -8.76
N ALA A 64 -5.23 -1.21 -8.91
CA ALA A 64 -5.45 0.22 -8.89
C ALA A 64 -4.92 0.83 -10.19
N ALA A 65 -5.75 1.62 -10.87
CA ALA A 65 -5.37 2.31 -12.09
C ALA A 65 -5.79 3.78 -12.03
N LEU A 66 -4.98 4.67 -12.59
CA LEU A 66 -5.34 6.06 -12.75
C LEU A 66 -6.37 6.20 -13.88
N SER A 67 -7.38 7.01 -13.64
CA SER A 67 -8.42 7.38 -14.59
C SER A 67 -8.79 8.85 -14.39
N GLN A 68 -9.70 9.35 -15.20
CA GLN A 68 -10.33 10.66 -15.03
C GLN A 68 -11.83 10.47 -15.03
N LYS A 69 -12.51 11.25 -14.18
CA LYS A 69 -13.97 11.21 -14.10
C LYS A 69 -14.52 12.62 -13.93
N ASP A 70 -15.64 12.88 -14.59
CA ASP A 70 -16.42 14.11 -14.37
C ASP A 70 -17.25 13.99 -13.09
N TYR A 71 -17.16 15.03 -12.27
CA TYR A 71 -17.92 15.19 -11.04
C TYR A 71 -18.76 16.47 -11.10
N GLY A 72 -19.73 16.49 -12.01
CA GLY A 72 -20.64 17.62 -12.16
C GLY A 72 -20.02 18.80 -12.89
N GLY A 73 -19.33 18.54 -13.99
CA GLY A 73 -18.64 19.54 -14.80
C GLY A 73 -17.18 19.82 -14.39
N ILE A 74 -16.68 19.12 -13.37
CA ILE A 74 -15.28 19.17 -12.95
C ILE A 74 -14.64 17.81 -13.21
N THR A 75 -13.71 17.75 -14.16
CA THR A 75 -12.94 16.53 -14.44
C THR A 75 -11.75 16.43 -13.50
N LEU A 76 -11.70 15.36 -12.70
CA LEU A 76 -10.65 15.12 -11.71
C LEU A 76 -9.93 13.78 -11.95
N PRO A 77 -8.62 13.69 -11.62
CA PRO A 77 -7.94 12.41 -11.48
C PRO A 77 -8.69 11.52 -10.48
N THR A 78 -8.87 10.26 -10.85
CA THR A 78 -9.62 9.27 -10.08
C THR A 78 -8.85 7.96 -10.08
N ILE A 79 -8.92 7.21 -8.98
CA ILE A 79 -8.43 5.83 -8.98
C ILE A 79 -9.58 4.87 -9.27
N PHE A 80 -9.39 4.00 -10.25
CA PHE A 80 -10.26 2.85 -10.47
C PHE A 80 -9.67 1.66 -9.71
N VAL A 81 -10.48 1.04 -8.85
CA VAL A 81 -10.06 -0.09 -8.02
C VAL A 81 -10.95 -1.29 -8.29
N SER A 82 -10.34 -2.47 -8.43
CA SER A 82 -11.05 -3.73 -8.66
C SER A 82 -10.41 -4.89 -7.88
N THR A 83 -11.22 -5.86 -7.46
CA THR A 83 -10.75 -7.08 -6.77
C THR A 83 -11.80 -8.19 -6.87
N ASP A 84 -11.35 -9.43 -7.08
CA ASP A 84 -12.20 -10.63 -7.00
C ASP A 84 -12.28 -11.21 -5.57
N TYR A 85 -11.58 -10.59 -4.61
CA TYR A 85 -11.46 -11.08 -3.24
C TYR A 85 -11.86 -9.99 -2.22
N PRO A 86 -13.07 -9.40 -2.30
CA PRO A 86 -13.42 -8.19 -1.55
C PRO A 86 -13.24 -8.32 -0.03
N ALA A 87 -13.66 -9.43 0.58
CA ALA A 87 -13.50 -9.62 2.03
C ALA A 87 -12.02 -9.64 2.45
N ILE A 88 -11.16 -10.33 1.69
CA ILE A 88 -9.74 -10.45 2.01
C ILE A 88 -9.02 -9.14 1.72
N SER A 89 -9.21 -8.58 0.52
CA SER A 89 -8.53 -7.37 0.06
C SER A 89 -8.93 -6.15 0.89
N LEU A 90 -10.23 -5.96 1.15
CA LEU A 90 -10.74 -4.75 1.79
C LEU A 90 -10.69 -4.84 3.31
N LEU A 91 -11.21 -5.92 3.91
CA LEU A 91 -11.31 -6.05 5.38
C LEU A 91 -10.09 -6.74 5.99
N GLY A 92 -9.62 -7.81 5.36
CA GLY A 92 -8.46 -8.58 5.82
C GLY A 92 -7.12 -7.88 5.62
N SER A 93 -7.05 -6.89 4.73
CA SER A 93 -5.83 -6.16 4.40
C SER A 93 -6.04 -4.64 4.47
N GLN A 94 -6.76 -4.05 3.52
CA GLN A 94 -6.75 -2.60 3.27
C GLN A 94 -7.27 -1.75 4.43
N LEU A 95 -8.27 -2.24 5.17
CA LEU A 95 -8.82 -1.57 6.34
C LEU A 95 -7.70 -1.16 7.29
N ALA A 96 -7.67 0.12 7.65
CA ALA A 96 -6.79 0.68 8.68
C ALA A 96 -7.28 0.28 10.08
N GLY A 97 -7.30 -1.02 10.34
CA GLY A 97 -7.94 -1.62 11.50
C GLY A 97 -6.98 -1.93 12.66
N TRP A 98 -5.69 -1.61 12.54
CA TRP A 98 -4.69 -1.93 13.56
C TRP A 98 -4.08 -0.65 14.14
N GLY A 99 -4.41 -0.33 15.39
CA GLY A 99 -3.78 0.78 16.11
C GLY A 99 -2.39 0.38 16.62
N VAL A 100 -1.33 0.87 15.97
CA VAL A 100 0.05 0.62 16.38
C VAL A 100 0.48 1.71 17.36
N LYS A 101 0.88 1.29 18.56
CA LYS A 101 1.37 2.17 19.62
C LYS A 101 2.79 1.77 20.00
N ALA A 102 3.70 2.72 19.96
CA ALA A 102 5.05 2.61 20.49
C ALA A 102 5.37 3.92 21.22
N GLU A 103 6.45 3.97 22.00
CA GLU A 103 6.81 5.14 22.80
C GLU A 103 6.79 6.44 21.97
N GLY A 104 5.89 7.37 22.30
CA GLY A 104 5.71 8.64 21.60
C GLY A 104 5.13 8.54 20.18
N PHE A 105 4.76 7.35 19.70
CA PHE A 105 4.26 7.11 18.34
C PHE A 105 2.91 6.40 18.33
N PHE A 106 2.01 6.89 17.49
CA PHE A 106 0.73 6.26 17.22
C PHE A 106 0.36 6.39 15.74
N CYS A 107 -0.07 5.29 15.13
CA CYS A 107 -0.69 5.31 13.82
C CYS A 107 -1.80 4.25 13.68
N MET A 108 -2.67 4.46 12.71
CA MET A 108 -3.58 3.43 12.22
C MET A 108 -2.91 2.72 11.04
N ALA A 109 -2.64 1.43 11.19
CA ALA A 109 -1.99 0.60 10.19
C ALA A 109 -3.02 -0.19 9.38
N SER A 110 -2.77 -0.22 8.06
CA SER A 110 -3.44 -1.05 7.06
C SER A 110 -2.48 -2.14 6.56
N GLY A 111 -3.00 -3.03 5.72
CA GLY A 111 -2.19 -3.91 4.88
C GLY A 111 -2.10 -5.35 5.38
N PRO A 112 -1.31 -6.18 4.67
CA PRO A 112 -1.40 -7.63 4.77
C PRO A 112 -0.83 -8.20 6.08
N ALA A 113 -0.01 -7.42 6.80
CA ALA A 113 0.50 -7.80 8.11
C ALA A 113 -0.62 -8.00 9.14
N ARG A 114 -1.76 -7.31 8.98
CA ARG A 114 -2.95 -7.48 9.83
C ARG A 114 -3.50 -8.91 9.81
N ALA A 115 -3.33 -9.64 8.71
CA ALA A 115 -3.75 -11.03 8.62
C ALA A 115 -2.81 -12.01 9.35
N LEU A 116 -1.65 -11.56 9.82
CA LEU A 116 -0.71 -12.33 10.65
C LEU A 116 -0.81 -11.95 12.14
N ALA A 117 -1.14 -10.69 12.42
CA ALA A 117 -1.08 -10.10 13.76
C ALA A 117 -2.36 -10.29 14.61
N LEU A 118 -3.31 -11.11 14.15
CA LEU A 118 -4.60 -11.36 14.82
C LEU A 118 -4.44 -11.73 16.30
#